data_AF-A0A1Y3PR72-F1
#
_entry.id   AF-A0A1Y3PR72-F1
#
_cell.length_a   1.000
_cell.length_b   1.000
_cell.length_c   1.000
_cell.angle_alpha   90.00
_cell.angle_beta   90.00
_cell.angle_gamma   90.00
#
_symmetry.space_group_name_H-M   'P 1'
#
loop_
_entity.id
_entity.type
_entity.pdbx_description
1 polymer ?
#
loop_
_entity_poly.entity_id
_entity_poly.type
_entity_poly.pdbx_seq_one_letter_code
_entity_poly.pdbx_strand_id
1 'polypeptide(L)' 'MVERTGVYFFRASYVIALAKVKKAVVITGEIPADPKAKKIKMPDVCMKMGVDWANFLQFIRREGWRF' A
#
# COMPACT_ATOMS: atom_id res chain seq x y z
N MET A 1 -13.10 -12.94 14.58
CA MET A 1 -13.63 -11.60 14.89
C MET A 1 -12.69 -10.55 14.30
N VAL A 2 -12.91 -10.14 13.04
CA VAL A 2 -12.22 -8.99 12.43
C VAL A 2 -13.29 -8.12 11.79
N GLU A 3 -14.02 -7.39 12.63
CA GLU A 3 -14.88 -6.30 12.20
C GLU A 3 -14.16 -4.99 12.49
N ARG A 4 -13.62 -4.38 11.43
CA ARG A 4 -13.66 -2.93 11.22
C ARG A 4 -13.81 -2.74 9.72
N THR A 5 -15.03 -2.44 9.31
CA THR A 5 -15.47 -2.10 7.96
C THR A 5 -14.80 -0.80 7.50
N GLY A 6 -13.51 -0.87 7.18
CA GLY A 6 -12.85 0.12 6.36
C GLY A 6 -13.36 -0.03 4.94
N VAL A 7 -13.89 1.04 4.35
CA VAL A 7 -14.29 1.06 2.93
C VAL A 7 -13.02 0.87 2.10
N TYR A 8 -12.70 -0.38 1.77
CA TYR A 8 -11.72 -0.69 0.74
C TYR A 8 -12.42 -0.38 -0.59
N PHE A 9 -11.99 0.69 -1.24
CA PHE A 9 -12.36 0.87 -2.64
C PHE A 9 -11.93 -0.40 -3.37
N PHE A 10 -12.85 -1.12 -4.02
CA PHE A 10 -12.64 -2.48 -4.55
C PHE A 10 -11.34 -2.65 -5.36
N ARG A 11 -10.88 -1.56 -6.00
CA ARG A 11 -9.62 -1.50 -6.73
C ARG A 11 -8.38 -1.67 -5.83
N ALA A 12 -8.34 -1.05 -4.65
CA ALA A 12 -7.20 -1.12 -3.75
C ALA A 12 -6.99 -2.55 -3.21
N SER A 13 -8.08 -3.24 -2.83
CA SER A 13 -8.02 -4.62 -2.37
C SER A 13 -7.54 -5.58 -3.46
N TYR A 14 -8.00 -5.40 -4.70
CA TYR A 14 -7.55 -6.23 -5.83
C TYR A 14 -6.06 -6.02 -6.12
N VAL A 15 -5.58 -4.78 -6.15
CA VAL A 15 -4.16 -4.46 -6.39
C VAL A 15 -3.26 -5.09 -5.31
N ILE A 16 -3.64 -4.99 -4.04
CA ILE A 16 -2.87 -5.56 -2.92
C ILE A 16 -2.87 -7.10 -2.99
N ALA A 17 -4.01 -7.72 -3.29
CA ALA A 17 -4.11 -9.17 -3.43
C ALA A 17 -3.24 -9.67 -4.60
N LEU A 18 -3.30 -8.99 -5.75
CA LEU A 18 -2.48 -9.31 -6.90
C LEU A 18 -0.99 -9.16 -6.59
N ALA A 19 -0.59 -8.06 -5.94
CA ALA A 19 0.80 -7.82 -5.55
C ALA A 19 1.31 -8.92 -4.61
N LYS A 20 0.50 -9.35 -3.64
CA LYS A 20 0.83 -10.45 -2.74
C LYS A 20 1.07 -11.77 -3.48
N VAL A 21 0.17 -12.14 -4.39
CA VAL A 21 0.31 -13.38 -5.18
C VAL A 21 1.51 -13.31 -6.12
N LYS A 22 1.79 -12.15 -6.70
CA LYS A 22 2.89 -11.94 -7.65
C LYS A 22 4.22 -11.60 -7.00
N LYS A 23 4.28 -11.49 -5.66
CA LYS A 23 5.46 -10.99 -4.91
C LYS A 23 5.96 -9.64 -5.46
N ALA A 24 5.03 -8.78 -5.84
CA ALA A 24 5.31 -7.47 -6.42
C ALA A 24 5.24 -6.37 -5.35
N VAL A 25 5.82 -5.21 -5.66
CA VAL A 25 5.79 -4.01 -4.81
C VAL A 25 4.62 -3.12 -5.24
N VAL A 26 3.84 -2.61 -4.29
CA VAL A 26 2.78 -1.62 -4.56
C VAL A 26 3.38 -0.21 -4.57
N ILE A 27 3.27 0.50 -5.69
CA ILE A 27 3.67 1.90 -5.79
C ILE A 27 2.43 2.79 -5.62
N THR A 28 2.47 3.70 -4.66
CA THR A 28 1.36 4.61 -4.37
C THR A 28 1.83 6.03 -4.03
N GLY A 29 1.02 7.03 -4.38
CA GLY A 29 1.23 8.42 -3.96
C GLY A 29 0.68 8.72 -2.56
N GLU A 30 0.02 7.76 -1.92
CA GLU A 30 -0.48 7.91 -0.57
C GLU A 30 0.65 7.80 0.47
N ILE A 31 0.52 8.59 1.53
CA ILE A 31 1.38 8.53 2.73
C ILE A 31 0.61 7.75 3.80
N PRO A 32 1.24 6.89 4.62
CA PRO A 32 0.60 6.18 5.74
C PRO A 32 -0.34 7.08 6.55
N ALA A 33 -1.42 6.51 7.05
CA ALA A 33 -2.34 7.27 7.86
C ALA A 33 -1.74 7.54 9.24
N ASP A 34 -2.01 8.71 9.82
CA ASP A 34 -1.67 8.96 11.22
C ASP A 34 -2.34 7.90 12.11
N PRO A 35 -1.74 7.53 13.26
CA PRO A 35 -2.32 6.53 14.16
C PRO A 35 -3.74 6.87 14.66
N LYS A 36 -4.11 8.16 14.66
CA LYS A 36 -5.43 8.68 15.05
C LYS A 36 -6.38 8.87 13.86
N ALA A 37 -5.94 8.60 12.64
CA ALA A 37 -6.75 8.80 11.45
C ALA A 37 -7.90 7.79 11.39
N LYS A 38 -9.10 8.29 11.05
CA LYS A 38 -10.28 7.44 10.87
C LYS A 38 -10.26 6.67 9.54
N LYS A 39 -9.54 7.19 8.53
CA LYS A 39 -9.47 6.61 7.19
C LYS A 39 -8.17 5.81 7.04
N ILE A 40 -8.32 4.52 6.76
CA ILE A 40 -7.22 3.64 6.39
C ILE A 40 -6.73 4.03 4.99
N LYS A 41 -5.42 4.07 4.79
CA LYS A 41 -4.79 4.33 3.50
C LYS A 41 -4.08 3.08 2.99
N MET A 42 -3.78 3.06 1.70
CA MET A 42 -3.19 1.89 1.03
C MET A 42 -1.89 1.41 1.69
N PRO A 43 -0.92 2.28 2.08
CA PRO A 43 0.29 1.84 2.77
C PRO A 43 0.01 1.06 4.07
N ASP A 44 -0.99 1.49 4.85
CA ASP A 44 -1.35 0.84 6.11
C ASP A 44 -1.82 -0.61 5.88
N VAL A 45 -2.55 -0.82 4.79
CA VAL A 45 -3.04 -2.14 4.38
C VAL A 45 -1.89 -3.01 3.90
N CYS A 46 -1.00 -2.47 3.07
CA CYS A 46 0.20 -3.18 2.60
C CYS A 46 1.06 -3.66 3.79
N MET A 47 1.33 -2.77 4.75
CA MET A 47 2.08 -3.11 5.97
C MET A 47 1.40 -4.22 6.78
N LYS A 48 0.08 -4.12 7.00
CA LYS A 48 -0.68 -5.14 7.73
C LYS A 48 -0.71 -6.50 7.01
N MET A 49 -0.70 -6.48 5.67
CA MET A 49 -0.80 -7.69 4.85
C MET A 49 0.56 -8.33 4.50
N GLY A 50 1.67 -7.70 4.93
CA GLY A 50 3.02 -8.13 4.60
C GLY A 50 3.36 -7.98 3.12
N VAL A 51 2.86 -6.92 2.48
CA VAL A 51 3.12 -6.60 1.07
C VAL A 51 4.04 -5.40 1.01
N ASP A 52 5.13 -5.51 0.24
CA ASP A 52 6.05 -4.40 0.02
C ASP A 52 5.35 -3.24 -0.66
N TRP A 53 5.64 -2.03 -0.21
CA TRP A 53 5.12 -0.81 -0.81
C TRP A 53 6.19 0.29 -0.81
N ALA A 54 6.07 1.22 -1.74
CA ALA A 54 6.94 2.40 -1.81
C ALA A 54 6.18 3.58 -2.42
N ASN A 55 6.60 4.80 -2.08
CA ASN A 55 6.22 5.96 -2.87
C ASN A 55 7.05 6.06 -4.16
N PHE A 56 6.61 6.89 -5.11
CA PHE A 56 7.27 7.01 -6.41
C PHE A 56 8.75 7.42 -6.29
N LEU A 57 9.08 8.35 -5.39
CA LEU A 57 10.46 8.80 -5.18
C LEU A 57 11.35 7.70 -4.59
N GLN A 58 10.82 6.90 -3.67
CA GLN A 58 11.52 5.74 -3.12
C GLN A 58 11.74 4.68 -4.20
N PHE A 59 10.76 4.46 -5.06
CA PHE A 59 10.86 3.51 -6.17
C PHE A 59 11.95 3.89 -7.16
N ILE A 60 11.94 5.12 -7.68
CA ILE A 60 12.96 5.56 -8.65
C ILE A 60 14.38 5.51 -8.04
N ARG A 61 14.53 5.83 -6.75
CA ARG A 61 15.81 5.73 -6.03
C ARG A 61 16.26 4.28 -5.88
N ARG A 62 15.35 3.37 -5.54
CA ARG A 62 15.60 1.93 -5.45
C ARG A 62 16.05 1.35 -6.79
N GLU A 63 15.44 1.80 -7.89
CA GLU A 63 15.79 1.37 -9.24
C GLU A 63 17.02 2.09 -9.82
N GLY A 64 17.64 3.01 -9.07
CA GLY A 64 18.88 3.68 -9.47
C GLY A 64 18.72 4.64 -10.65
N TRP A 65 17.54 5.22 -10.83
CA TRP A 65 17.29 6.17 -11.91
C TRP A 65 18.14 7.42 -11.72
N ARG A 66 18.73 7.92 -12.81
CA ARG A 66 19.54 9.15 -12.85
C ARG A 66 18.85 10.14 -13.77
N PHE A 67 18.72 11.38 -13.30
CA PHE A 67 18.15 12.51 -14.03
C PHE A 67 19.23 13.57 -14.24
#